data_AF-A0A842MV00-F1
#
_entry.id   AF-A0A842MV00-F1
#
_cell.length_a   1.000
_cell.length_b   1.000
_cell.length_c   1.000
_cell.angle_alpha   90.00
_cell.angle_beta   90.00
_cell.angle_gamma   90.00
#
_symmetry.space_group_name_H-M   'P 1'
#
loop_
_entity.id
_entity.type
_entity.pdbx_description
1 polymer ?
#
loop_
_entity_poly.entity_id
_entity_poly.type
_entity_poly.pdbx_seq_one_letter_code
_entity_poly.pdbx_strand_id
1 'polypeptide(L)'
;MLAILGVLAAFAVIVTLRLRNVDFSLSILTGALIIALTSSDPVGVLVEAGQKTLTDFDTVNLTVAVVLISVLGYSLKETGTMTELIEGLRGILPAQVFLAAIPAMFGLL
;
A
#
# COMPACT_ATOMS: atom_id res chain seq x y z
N MET A 1 10.64 16.94 22.45
CA MET A 1 10.45 17.93 21.37
C MET A 1 11.10 17.50 20.05
N LEU A 2 12.34 17.00 20.05
CA LEU A 2 13.00 16.50 18.82
C LEU A 2 12.22 15.39 18.09
N ALA A 3 11.62 14.44 18.82
CA ALA A 3 10.79 13.39 18.21
C ALA A 3 9.57 13.94 17.44
N ILE A 4 8.92 15.00 17.94
CA ILE A 4 7.76 15.63 17.27
C ILE A 4 8.21 16.32 15.98
N LEU A 5 9.35 17.02 16.02
CA LEU A 5 9.98 17.60 14.83
C LEU A 5 10.37 16.52 13.82
N GLY A 6 10.87 15.38 14.30
CA GLY A 6 11.19 14.21 13.47
C GLY A 6 9.98 13.63 12.75
N VAL A 7 8.83 13.50 13.43
CA VAL A 7 7.58 13.05 12.80
C VAL A 7 7.09 14.04 11.76
N LEU A 8 7.11 15.34 12.05
CA LEU A 8 6.74 16.39 11.08
C LEU A 8 7.66 16.37 9.85
N ALA A 9 8.97 16.22 10.06
CA ALA A 9 9.95 16.12 9.00
C ALA A 9 9.74 14.86 8.15
N ALA A 10 9.53 13.70 8.79
CA ALA A 10 9.25 12.44 8.09
C ALA A 10 7.99 12.54 7.23
N PHE A 11 6.90 13.13 7.76
CA PHE A 11 5.67 13.32 7.01
C PHE A 11 5.87 14.26 5.82
N ALA A 12 6.52 15.41 6.01
CA ALA A 12 6.82 16.35 4.94
C ALA A 12 7.68 15.68 3.84
N VAL A 13 8.66 14.86 4.22
CA VAL A 13 9.51 14.11 3.30
C VAL A 13 8.71 13.06 2.54
N ILE A 14 7.88 12.24 3.21
CA ILE A 14 7.02 11.26 2.55
C ILE A 14 6.13 11.94 1.49
N VAL A 15 5.48 13.04 1.84
CA VAL A 15 4.62 13.80 0.92
C VAL A 15 5.44 14.34 -0.26
N THR A 16 6.61 14.93 0.01
CA THR A 16 7.49 15.49 -1.03
C THR A 16 8.01 14.41 -1.99
N LEU A 17 8.44 13.25 -1.49
CA LEU A 17 8.86 12.13 -2.32
C LEU A 17 7.68 11.59 -3.16
N ARG A 18 6.48 11.53 -2.57
CA ARG A 18 5.30 11.07 -3.29
C ARG A 18 4.90 12.02 -4.42
N LEU A 19 4.98 13.34 -4.19
CA LEU A 19 4.78 14.35 -5.23
C LEU A 19 5.80 14.23 -6.38
N ARG A 20 6.99 13.69 -6.09
CA ARG A 20 8.04 13.45 -7.08
C ARG A 20 7.92 12.09 -7.78
N ASN A 21 6.81 11.37 -7.61
CA ASN A 21 6.57 10.03 -8.16
C ASN A 21 7.60 8.98 -7.74
N VAL A 22 8.23 9.14 -6.56
CA VAL A 22 9.04 8.05 -6.00
C VAL A 22 8.13 6.93 -5.51
N ASP A 23 8.62 5.69 -5.59
CA ASP A 23 7.92 4.52 -5.09
C ASP A 23 7.42 4.76 -3.66
N PHE A 24 6.18 4.37 -3.43
CA PHE A 24 5.52 4.58 -2.13
C PHE A 24 6.28 3.86 -1.01
N SER A 25 6.76 2.64 -1.29
CA SER A 25 7.57 1.83 -0.37
C SER A 25 8.87 2.54 0.04
N LEU A 26 9.58 3.15 -0.91
CA LEU A 26 10.81 3.91 -0.63
C LEU A 26 10.53 5.19 0.16
N SER A 27 9.41 5.84 -0.15
CA SER A 27 8.98 7.05 0.55
C SER A 27 8.71 6.76 2.03
N ILE A 28 7.99 5.67 2.33
CA ILE A 28 7.72 5.21 3.70
C ILE A 28 9.01 4.81 4.41
N LEU A 29 9.88 4.02 3.76
CA LEU A 29 11.17 3.61 4.33
C LEU A 29 12.03 4.82 4.72
N THR A 30 12.06 5.85 3.87
CA THR A 30 12.81 7.08 4.16
C THR A 30 12.21 7.82 5.36
N GLY A 31 10.88 7.89 5.46
CA GLY A 31 10.20 8.45 6.63
C GLY A 31 10.51 7.68 7.92
N ALA A 32 10.50 6.35 7.87
CA ALA A 32 10.85 5.50 9.00
C ALA A 32 12.31 5.71 9.45
N LEU A 33 13.25 5.88 8.50
CA LEU A 33 14.64 6.22 8.81
C LEU A 33 14.77 7.58 9.49
N ILE A 34 14.02 8.60 9.04
CA ILE A 34 14.02 9.92 9.68
C ILE A 34 13.51 9.83 11.13
N ILE A 35 12.46 9.04 11.37
CA ILE A 35 11.91 8.81 12.70
C ILE A 35 12.92 8.06 13.58
N ALA A 36 13.60 7.05 13.06
CA ALA A 36 14.65 6.34 13.77
C ALA A 36 15.82 7.26 14.15
N LEU A 37 16.32 8.06 13.21
CA LEU A 37 17.44 9.00 13.44
C LEU A 37 17.11 10.11 14.42
N THR A 38 15.84 10.49 14.54
CA THR A 38 15.39 11.52 15.48
C THR A 38 14.97 10.98 16.85
N SER A 39 15.02 9.66 17.01
CA SER A 39 14.78 8.96 18.28
C SER A 39 16.05 8.86 19.13
N SER A 40 15.90 8.66 20.44
CA SER A 40 17.02 8.57 21.38
C SER A 40 17.89 7.32 21.21
N ASP A 41 17.35 6.26 20.61
CA ASP A 41 18.08 5.03 20.27
C ASP A 41 17.72 4.57 18.84
N PRO A 42 18.43 5.06 17.81
CA PRO A 42 18.11 4.78 16.42
C PRO A 42 18.19 3.30 16.03
N VAL A 43 19.15 2.57 16.60
CA VAL A 43 19.38 1.16 16.26
C VAL A 43 18.36 0.27 16.97
N GLY A 44 18.11 0.53 18.26
CA GLY A 44 17.09 -0.20 19.02
C GLY A 44 15.71 -0.05 18.40
N VAL A 45 15.32 1.16 18.02
CA VAL A 45 14.01 1.43 17.39
C VAL A 45 13.85 0.73 16.04
N LEU A 46 14.90 0.69 15.21
CA LEU A 46 14.83 -0.02 13.93
C LEU A 46 14.71 -1.54 14.12
N VAL A 47 15.47 -2.11 15.05
CA VAL A 47 15.42 -3.55 15.35
C VAL A 47 14.07 -3.91 15.96
N GLU A 48 13.58 -3.14 16.91
CA GLU A 48 12.26 -3.34 17.53
C GLU A 48 11.14 -3.23 16.49
N ALA A 49 11.15 -2.18 15.67
CA ALA A 49 10.16 -2.01 14.61
C ALA A 49 10.21 -3.14 13.59
N GLY A 50 11.40 -3.58 13.18
CA GLY A 50 11.59 -4.71 12.27
C GLY A 50 11.08 -6.02 12.87
N GLN A 51 11.42 -6.32 14.12
CA GLN A 51 10.94 -7.50 14.83
C GLN A 51 9.42 -7.48 15.00
N LYS A 52 8.85 -6.33 15.36
CA LYS A 52 7.40 -6.18 15.50
C LYS A 52 6.69 -6.34 14.17
N THR A 53 7.21 -5.77 13.09
CA THR A 53 6.65 -5.93 11.74
C THR A 53 6.60 -7.40 11.31
N LEU A 54 7.59 -8.20 11.69
CA LEU A 54 7.66 -9.62 11.33
C LEU A 54 6.86 -10.55 12.26
N THR A 55 6.68 -10.17 13.52
CA THR A 55 6.02 -11.01 14.53
C THR A 55 4.56 -10.63 14.79
N ASP A 56 4.14 -9.44 14.35
CA ASP A 56 2.76 -8.98 14.47
C ASP A 56 1.84 -9.72 13.48
N PHE A 57 0.94 -10.54 14.04
CA PHE A 57 -0.03 -11.32 13.28
C PHE A 57 -0.93 -10.46 12.40
N ASP A 58 -1.28 -9.24 12.82
CA ASP A 58 -2.13 -8.36 12.01
C ASP A 58 -1.38 -7.89 10.76
N THR A 59 -0.09 -7.58 10.91
CA THR A 59 0.79 -7.18 9.79
C THR A 59 0.96 -8.33 8.81
N VAL A 60 1.21 -9.55 9.31
CA VAL A 60 1.34 -10.75 8.47
C VAL A 60 0.02 -11.06 7.78
N ASN A 61 -1.11 -11.01 8.49
CA ASN A 61 -2.43 -11.26 7.92
C ASN A 61 -2.75 -10.29 6.78
N LEU A 62 -2.50 -9.00 6.98
CA LEU A 62 -2.70 -8.00 5.92
C LEU A 62 -1.79 -8.24 4.72
N THR A 63 -0.52 -8.55 4.96
CA THR A 63 0.45 -8.83 3.89
C THR A 63 0.01 -10.05 3.07
N VAL A 64 -0.37 -11.14 3.74
CA VAL A 64 -0.87 -12.36 3.10
C VAL A 64 -2.16 -12.08 2.34
N ALA A 65 -3.10 -11.33 2.93
CA ALA A 65 -4.34 -10.96 2.27
C ALA A 65 -4.10 -10.16 0.97
N VAL A 66 -3.22 -9.16 1.01
CA VAL A 66 -2.85 -8.37 -0.18
C VAL A 66 -2.23 -9.26 -1.25
N VAL A 67 -1.27 -10.12 -0.87
CA VAL A 67 -0.65 -11.06 -1.82
C VAL A 67 -1.67 -12.00 -2.44
N LEU A 68 -2.57 -12.59 -1.64
CA LEU A 68 -3.60 -13.49 -2.14
C LEU A 68 -4.60 -12.78 -3.05
N ILE A 69 -5.01 -11.55 -2.73
CA ILE A 69 -5.88 -10.74 -3.60
C ILE A 69 -5.17 -10.46 -4.93
N SER A 70 -3.89 -10.11 -4.91
CA SER A 70 -3.12 -9.91 -6.15
C SER A 70 -3.01 -11.20 -6.99
N VAL A 71 -2.76 -12.35 -6.36
CA VAL A 71 -2.71 -13.65 -7.06
C VAL A 71 -4.07 -14.01 -7.65
N LEU A 72 -5.14 -13.84 -6.88
CA LEU A 72 -6.51 -14.07 -7.34
C LEU A 72 -6.84 -13.16 -8.52
N GLY A 73 -6.54 -11.87 -8.40
CA GLY A 73 -6.75 -10.91 -9.45
C GLY A 73 -6.01 -11.27 -10.74
N TYR A 74 -4.74 -11.65 -10.63
CA TYR A 74 -3.96 -12.11 -11.78
C TYR A 74 -4.56 -13.38 -12.40
N SER A 75 -5.00 -14.33 -11.58
CA SER A 75 -5.65 -15.55 -12.06
C SER A 75 -6.97 -15.27 -12.80
N LEU A 76 -7.80 -14.35 -12.29
CA LEU A 76 -9.05 -13.93 -12.94
C LEU A 76 -8.78 -13.23 -14.28
N LYS A 77 -7.69 -12.48 -14.38
CA LYS A 77 -7.24 -11.85 -15.62
C LYS A 77 -6.79 -12.89 -16.66
N GLU A 78 -5.93 -13.82 -16.27
CA GLU A 78 -5.40 -14.84 -17.19
C GLU A 78 -6.45 -15.86 -17.64
N THR A 79 -7.42 -16.17 -16.79
CA THR A 79 -8.52 -17.09 -17.13
C THR A 79 -9.62 -16.44 -17.99
N GLY A 80 -9.56 -15.13 -18.24
CA GLY A 80 -10.62 -14.41 -18.96
C GLY A 80 -11.90 -14.16 -18.15
N THR A 81 -12.00 -14.74 -16.94
CA THR A 81 -13.13 -14.57 -16.01
C THR A 81 -13.40 -13.10 -15.70
N MET A 82 -12.34 -12.28 -15.65
CA MET A 82 -12.50 -10.84 -15.44
C MET A 82 -13.21 -10.14 -16.60
N THR A 83 -12.99 -10.57 -17.84
CA THR A 83 -13.69 -10.04 -19.02
C THR A 83 -15.16 -10.45 -19.01
N GLU A 84 -15.45 -11.71 -18.66
CA GLU A 84 -16.82 -12.21 -18.53
C GLU A 84 -17.58 -11.45 -17.43
N LEU A 85 -16.93 -11.17 -16.29
CA LEU A 85 -17.49 -10.34 -15.22
C LEU A 85 -17.85 -8.94 -15.71
N ILE A 86 -16.95 -8.30 -16.48
CA ILE A 86 -17.15 -6.97 -17.05
C ILE A 86 -18.33 -6.97 -18.02
N GLU A 87 -18.41 -7.96 -18.91
CA GLU A 87 -19.51 -8.07 -19.88
C GLU A 87 -20.86 -8.34 -19.19
N GLY A 88 -20.89 -9.21 -18.18
CA GLY A 88 -22.08 -9.45 -17.38
C GLY A 88 -22.58 -8.21 -16.63
N LEU A 89 -21.66 -7.44 -16.04
CA LEU A 89 -22.00 -6.20 -15.34
C LEU A 89 -22.51 -5.10 -16.28
N ARG A 90 -22.04 -5.06 -17.53
CA ARG A 90 -22.52 -4.10 -18.55
C ARG A 90 -24.01 -4.27 -18.85
N GLY A 91 -24.54 -5.48 -18.71
CA GLY A 91 -25.97 -5.76 -18.91
C GLY A 91 -26.87 -5.30 -17.76
N ILE A 92 -26.31 -5.07 -16.57
CA ILE A 92 -27.06 -4.78 -15.33
C ILE A 92 -26.87 -3.33 -14.88
N LEU A 93 -25.67 -2.77 -15.06
CA LEU A 93 -25.33 -1.45 -14.54
C LEU A 93 -25.60 -0.31 -15.54
N PRO A 94 -26.03 0.87 -15.06
CA PRO A 94 -26.10 2.08 -15.88
C PRO A 94 -24.71 2.45 -16.42
N ALA A 95 -24.65 2.93 -17.66
CA ALA A 95 -23.38 3.23 -18.37
C ALA A 95 -22.42 4.14 -17.58
N GLN A 96 -22.95 5.08 -16.80
CA GLN A 96 -22.18 6.01 -15.97
C GLN A 96 -21.46 5.29 -14.81
N VAL A 97 -22.13 4.32 -14.18
CA VAL A 97 -21.56 3.52 -13.08
C VAL A 97 -20.55 2.52 -13.64
N PHE A 98 -20.87 1.91 -14.80
CA PHE A 98 -19.97 0.99 -15.48
C PHE A 98 -18.63 1.64 -15.86
N LEU A 99 -18.66 2.85 -16.41
CA LEU A 99 -17.45 3.62 -16.75
C LEU A 99 -16.57 3.92 -15.53
N ALA A 100 -17.16 4.18 -14.37
CA ALA A 100 -16.42 4.40 -13.11
C ALA A 100 -15.91 3.10 -12.47
N ALA A 101 -16.57 1.97 -12.73
CA ALA A 101 -16.18 0.67 -12.19
C ALA A 101 -14.97 0.06 -12.92
N ILE A 102 -14.74 0.39 -14.19
CA ILE A 102 -13.63 -0.16 -14.99
C ILE A 102 -12.27 0.08 -14.31
N PRO A 103 -11.85 1.31 -13.96
CA PRO A 103 -10.57 1.53 -13.29
C PRO A 103 -10.49 0.87 -11.91
N ALA A 104 -11.61 0.74 -11.20
CA ALA A 104 -11.64 0.07 -9.89
C ALA A 104 -11.47 -1.45 -10.03
N MET A 105 -12.02 -2.06 -11.08
CA MET A 105 -11.80 -3.47 -11.38
C MET A 105 -10.35 -3.71 -11.82
N PHE A 106 -9.80 -2.88 -12.71
CA PHE A 106 -8.42 -3.04 -13.19
C PHE A 106 -7.36 -2.58 -12.19
N GLY A 107 -7.65 -1.63 -11.31
CA GLY A 107 -6.75 -1.16 -10.24
C GLY A 107 -6.86 -1.96 -8.94
N LEU A 108 -7.76 -2.95 -8.90
CA LEU A 108 -7.71 -4.08 -7.96
C LEU A 108 -6.55 -5.04 -8.31
N LEU A 109 -5.91 -4.84 -9.48
CA LEU A 109 -4.69 -5.49 -9.95
C LEU A 109 -3.52 -4.50 -9.92
#